data_AF-A0A098GB44-F1
#
_entry.id   AF-A0A098GB44-F1
#
_cell.length_a   1.000
_cell.length_b   1.000
_cell.length_c   1.000
_cell.angle_alpha   90.00
_cell.angle_beta   90.00
_cell.angle_gamma   90.00
#
_symmetry.space_group_name_H-M   'P 1'
#
loop_
_entity.id
_entity.type
_entity.pdbx_description
1 polymer ?
#
loop_
_entity_poly.entity_id
_entity_poly.type
_entity_poly.pdbx_seq_one_letter_code
_entity_poly.pdbx_strand_id
1 'polypeptide(L)'
;MWLTYAIIAAILWGFNYALAEKILQSISPVSLLALEMLFGAIFFTIVSYFTTMKKDFHLLLIDPNVRWLTIIEIIVVLLASFFIVASIHMKNATVAGIIELIYPLFTIFFTWFLFHELHVNLAVIIGGIFIFAGVVIISLA
;
A
#
# COMPACT_ATOMS: atom_id res chain seq x y z
N MET A 1 -6.04 -18.00 -7.68
CA MET A 1 -6.96 -16.88 -7.36
C MET A 1 -6.22 -15.74 -6.65
N TRP A 2 -5.61 -15.96 -5.47
CA TRP A 2 -4.86 -14.90 -4.76
C TRP A 2 -3.67 -14.32 -5.57
N LEU A 3 -2.89 -15.18 -6.25
CA LEU A 3 -1.77 -14.75 -7.08
C LEU A 3 -2.20 -13.81 -8.22
N THR A 4 -3.36 -14.09 -8.82
CA THR A 4 -3.93 -13.25 -9.87
C THR A 4 -4.26 -11.85 -9.35
N TYR A 5 -4.86 -11.74 -8.15
CA TYR A 5 -5.12 -10.45 -7.53
C TYR A 5 -3.83 -9.69 -7.20
N ALA A 6 -2.79 -10.38 -6.72
CA ALA A 6 -1.50 -9.75 -6.43
C ALA A 6 -0.81 -9.21 -7.70
N ILE A 7 -0.85 -9.97 -8.81
CA ILE A 7 -0.28 -9.53 -10.10
C ILE A 7 -1.06 -8.34 -10.65
N ILE A 8 -2.40 -8.38 -10.63
CA ILE A 8 -3.23 -7.27 -11.08
C ILE A 8 -2.95 -6.03 -10.22
N ALA A 9 -2.85 -6.17 -8.90
CA ALA A 9 -2.51 -5.07 -8.01
C ALA A 9 -1.14 -4.46 -8.35
N ALA A 10 -0.12 -5.28 -8.59
CA ALA A 10 1.21 -4.79 -8.98
C ALA A 10 1.17 -3.99 -10.30
N ILE A 11 0.41 -4.47 -11.30
CA ILE A 11 0.23 -3.76 -12.57
C ILE A 11 -0.49 -2.41 -12.34
N LEU A 12 -1.57 -2.42 -11.56
CA LEU A 12 -2.35 -1.22 -11.28
C LEU A 12 -1.58 -0.18 -10.46
N TRP A 13 -0.76 -0.59 -9.49
CA TRP A 13 0.12 0.31 -8.75
C TRP A 13 1.18 0.94 -9.66
N GLY A 14 1.84 0.14 -10.51
CA GLY A 14 2.79 0.68 -11.49
C GLY A 14 2.15 1.69 -12.45
N PHE A 15 0.94 1.40 -12.93
CA PHE A 15 0.19 2.33 -13.78
C PHE A 15 -0.28 3.58 -13.02
N ASN A 16 -0.73 3.44 -11.76
CA ASN A 16 -1.10 4.55 -10.90
C ASN A 16 0.07 5.52 -10.72
N TYR A 17 1.29 5.03 -10.46
CA TYR A 17 2.45 5.91 -10.31
C TYR A 17 2.81 6.65 -11.59
N ALA A 18 2.76 5.98 -12.73
CA ALA A 18 2.99 6.62 -14.03
C ALA A 18 1.96 7.73 -14.32
N LEU A 19 0.68 7.52 -13.97
CA LEU A 19 -0.35 8.54 -14.07
C LEU A 19 -0.14 9.67 -13.07
N ALA A 20 0.16 9.34 -11.81
CA ALA A 20 0.41 10.30 -10.74
C ALA A 20 1.54 11.26 -11.12
N GLU A 21 2.66 10.76 -11.64
CA GLU A 21 3.77 11.61 -12.11
C GLU A 21 3.31 12.67 -13.12
N LYS A 22 2.44 12.32 -14.07
CA LYS A 22 1.90 13.27 -15.05
C LYS A 22 0.91 14.25 -14.42
N ILE A 23 0.00 13.77 -13.58
CA ILE A 23 -1.03 14.59 -12.95
C ILE A 23 -0.41 15.60 -11.98
N LEU A 24 0.63 15.20 -11.26
CA LEU A 24 1.34 16.02 -10.27
C LEU A 24 2.15 17.17 -10.89
N GLN A 25 2.26 17.22 -12.23
CA GLN A 25 2.77 18.40 -12.93
C GLN A 25 1.73 19.54 -12.97
N SER A 26 0.46 19.24 -12.72
CA SER A 26 -0.66 20.18 -12.84
C SER A 26 -1.39 20.43 -11.52
N ILE A 27 -1.44 19.45 -10.61
CA ILE A 27 -2.12 19.60 -9.31
C ILE A 27 -1.23 19.14 -8.15
N SER A 28 -1.55 19.61 -6.95
CA SER A 28 -0.78 19.24 -5.75
C SER A 28 -0.98 17.77 -5.34
N PRO A 29 0.01 17.15 -4.66
CA PRO A 29 -0.12 15.81 -4.07
C PRO A 29 -1.37 15.63 -3.21
N VAL A 30 -1.66 16.61 -2.36
CA VAL A 30 -2.81 16.56 -1.43
C VAL A 30 -4.13 16.61 -2.20
N SER A 31 -4.22 17.41 -3.25
CA SER A 31 -5.42 17.50 -4.09
C SER A 31 -5.69 16.19 -4.83
N LEU A 32 -4.64 15.56 -5.39
CA LEU A 32 -4.76 14.26 -6.06
C LEU A 32 -5.26 13.20 -5.08
N LEU A 33 -4.61 13.08 -3.92
CA LEU A 33 -4.98 12.12 -2.88
C LEU A 33 -6.40 12.35 -2.36
N ALA A 34 -6.81 13.60 -2.15
CA ALA A 34 -8.16 13.90 -1.70
C ALA A 34 -9.22 13.39 -2.69
N LEU A 35 -8.98 13.53 -4.00
CA LEU A 35 -9.86 13.00 -5.04
C LEU A 35 -9.88 11.47 -5.02
N GLU A 36 -8.71 10.81 -5.00
CA GLU A 36 -8.60 9.36 -4.95
C GLU A 36 -9.33 8.77 -3.73
N MET A 37 -9.12 9.35 -2.55
CA MET A 37 -9.76 8.91 -1.31
C MET A 37 -11.26 9.16 -1.32
N LEU A 38 -11.73 10.30 -1.87
CA LEU A 38 -13.15 10.60 -1.97
C LEU A 38 -13.88 9.60 -2.88
N PHE A 39 -13.36 9.38 -4.10
CA PHE A 39 -13.97 8.44 -5.04
C PHE A 39 -13.85 6.99 -4.55
N GLY A 40 -12.72 6.62 -3.95
CA GLY A 40 -12.53 5.31 -3.31
C GLY A 40 -13.52 5.09 -2.17
N ALA A 41 -13.68 6.06 -1.27
CA ALA A 41 -14.63 5.97 -0.17
C ALA A 41 -16.07 5.79 -0.66
N ILE A 42 -16.51 6.58 -1.66
CA ILE A 42 -17.85 6.44 -2.25
C ILE A 42 -18.03 5.05 -2.85
N PHE A 43 -17.08 4.62 -3.71
CA PHE A 43 -17.17 3.33 -4.40
C PHE A 43 -17.20 2.16 -3.42
N PHE A 44 -16.24 2.08 -2.49
CA PHE A 44 -16.14 0.97 -1.54
C PHE A 44 -17.24 0.99 -0.47
N THR A 45 -17.78 2.17 -0.12
CA THR A 45 -18.98 2.24 0.74
C THR A 45 -20.19 1.64 0.04
N ILE A 46 -20.41 1.97 -1.24
CA ILE A 46 -21.53 1.39 -2.01
C ILE A 46 -21.36 -0.13 -2.11
N VAL A 47 -20.18 -0.61 -2.52
CA VAL A 47 -19.93 -2.05 -2.67
C VAL A 47 -20.07 -2.80 -1.34
N SER A 48 -19.48 -2.26 -0.26
CA SER A 48 -19.55 -2.91 1.06
C SER A 48 -20.97 -2.92 1.62
N TYR A 49 -21.76 -1.86 1.41
CA TYR A 49 -23.16 -1.77 1.87
C TYR A 49 -24.01 -2.94 1.36
N PHE A 50 -23.81 -3.34 0.10
CA PHE A 50 -24.52 -4.45 -0.53
C PHE A 50 -23.91 -5.83 -0.27
N THR A 51 -22.79 -5.93 0.46
CA THR A 51 -22.06 -7.19 0.64
C THR A 51 -21.81 -7.52 2.12
N THR A 52 -20.91 -6.80 2.80
CA THR A 52 -20.39 -7.21 4.12
C THR A 52 -20.57 -6.17 5.24
N MET A 53 -20.91 -4.93 4.91
CA MET A 53 -20.80 -3.78 5.83
C MET A 53 -21.46 -3.99 7.20
N LYS A 54 -22.68 -4.54 7.26
CA LYS A 54 -23.39 -4.76 8.53
C LYS A 54 -22.62 -5.68 9.49
N LYS A 55 -22.04 -6.75 8.96
CA LYS A 55 -21.28 -7.72 9.74
C LYS A 55 -19.98 -7.09 10.24
N ASP A 56 -19.27 -6.41 9.35
CA ASP A 56 -17.95 -5.85 9.65
C ASP A 56 -18.06 -4.68 10.65
N PHE A 57 -19.07 -3.82 10.48
CA PHE A 57 -19.35 -2.75 11.46
C PHE A 57 -19.70 -3.30 12.84
N HIS A 58 -20.50 -4.38 12.91
CA HIS A 58 -20.78 -5.02 14.19
C HIS A 58 -19.50 -5.52 14.86
N LEU A 59 -18.59 -6.17 14.10
CA LEU A 59 -17.29 -6.62 14.60
C LEU A 59 -16.43 -5.45 15.13
N LEU A 60 -16.37 -4.33 14.41
CA LEU A 60 -15.66 -3.12 14.87
C LEU A 60 -16.22 -2.54 16.17
N LEU A 61 -17.50 -2.75 16.47
CA LEU A 61 -18.11 -2.31 17.72
C LEU A 61 -17.76 -3.25 18.89
N ILE A 62 -17.82 -4.56 18.66
CA ILE A 62 -17.68 -5.57 19.73
C ILE A 62 -16.23 -5.99 20.00
N ASP A 63 -15.33 -5.90 19.03
CA ASP A 63 -13.93 -6.33 19.16
C ASP A 63 -12.99 -5.10 19.17
N PRO A 64 -12.48 -4.70 20.34
CA PRO A 64 -11.57 -3.57 20.45
C PRO A 64 -10.25 -3.75 19.70
N ASN A 65 -9.76 -4.98 19.56
CA ASN A 65 -8.49 -5.25 18.89
C ASN A 65 -8.64 -5.01 17.38
N VAL A 66 -9.69 -5.56 16.77
CA VAL A 66 -9.99 -5.32 15.35
C VAL A 66 -10.21 -3.82 15.11
N ARG A 67 -10.97 -3.15 15.97
CA ARG A 67 -11.19 -1.70 15.88
C ARG A 67 -9.90 -0.90 15.89
N TRP A 68 -8.99 -1.18 16.82
CA TRP A 68 -7.71 -0.46 16.91
C TRP A 68 -6.80 -0.75 15.72
N LEU A 69 -6.72 -2.00 15.28
CA LEU A 69 -5.97 -2.36 14.08
C LEU A 69 -6.51 -1.64 12.85
N THR A 70 -7.84 -1.55 12.68
CA THR A 70 -8.45 -0.80 11.58
C THR A 70 -8.16 0.70 11.65
N ILE A 71 -8.22 1.32 12.84
CA ILE A 71 -7.89 2.75 12.98
C ILE A 71 -6.42 3.00 12.63
N ILE A 72 -5.52 2.15 13.11
CA ILE A 72 -4.09 2.26 12.81
C ILE A 72 -3.83 2.06 11.31
N GLU A 73 -4.48 1.07 10.69
CA GLU A 73 -4.36 0.81 9.25
C GLU A 73 -4.80 2.02 8.42
N ILE A 74 -5.94 2.66 8.76
CA ILE A 74 -6.41 3.89 8.11
C ILE A 74 -5.37 5.01 8.23
N ILE A 75 -4.77 5.20 9.41
CA ILE A 75 -3.73 6.23 9.59
C ILE A 75 -2.49 5.90 8.75
N VAL A 76 -2.05 4.64 8.77
CA VAL A 76 -0.85 4.19 8.05
C VAL A 76 -1.05 4.32 6.54
N VAL A 77 -2.20 3.93 5.99
CA VAL A 77 -2.44 4.04 4.54
C VAL A 77 -2.50 5.51 4.10
N LEU A 78 -3.12 6.40 4.88
CA LEU A 78 -3.14 7.83 4.55
C LEU A 78 -1.73 8.44 4.54
N LEU A 79 -0.90 8.09 5.54
CA LEU A 79 0.49 8.54 5.60
C LEU A 79 1.33 7.94 4.47
N ALA A 80 1.21 6.63 4.22
CA ALA A 80 1.95 5.94 3.16
C ALA A 80 1.59 6.52 1.79
N SER A 81 0.30 6.69 1.49
CA SER A 81 -0.18 7.33 0.27
C SER A 81 0.34 8.76 0.10
N PHE A 82 0.38 9.54 1.19
CA PHE A 82 1.01 10.87 1.15
C PHE A 82 2.50 10.80 0.79
N PHE A 83 3.27 9.97 1.47
CA PHE A 83 4.72 9.90 1.26
C PHE A 83 5.08 9.35 -0.12
N ILE A 84 4.36 8.36 -0.65
CA ILE A 84 4.65 7.84 -1.99
C ILE A 84 4.34 8.90 -3.06
N VAL A 85 3.16 9.54 -3.02
CA VAL A 85 2.80 10.59 -3.98
C VAL A 85 3.73 11.80 -3.87
N ALA A 86 4.10 12.20 -2.65
CA ALA A 86 5.09 13.26 -2.44
C ALA A 86 6.46 12.89 -3.03
N SER A 87 6.92 11.65 -2.86
CA SER A 87 8.20 11.20 -3.42
C SER A 87 8.19 11.18 -4.96
N ILE A 88 7.07 10.80 -5.57
CA ILE A 88 6.86 10.86 -7.02
C ILE A 88 6.93 12.31 -7.49
N HIS A 89 6.25 13.23 -6.80
CA HIS A 89 6.26 14.65 -7.14
C HIS A 89 7.66 15.29 -7.03
N MET A 90 8.45 14.89 -6.03
CA MET A 90 9.80 15.41 -5.80
C MET A 90 10.85 14.85 -6.76
N LYS A 91 10.61 13.66 -7.35
CA LYS A 91 11.59 12.99 -8.22
C LYS A 91 10.93 12.51 -9.52
N ASN A 92 10.42 11.29 -9.53
CA ASN A 92 9.63 10.69 -10.62
C ASN A 92 9.06 9.34 -10.13
N ALA A 93 8.10 8.77 -10.87
CA ALA A 93 7.45 7.52 -10.51
C ALA A 93 8.40 6.32 -10.48
N THR A 94 9.38 6.31 -11.38
CA THR A 94 10.30 5.17 -11.55
C THR A 94 11.15 4.99 -10.29
N VAL A 95 11.88 6.03 -9.89
CA VAL A 95 12.77 5.98 -8.72
C VAL A 95 11.96 5.80 -7.43
N ALA A 96 10.84 6.51 -7.29
CA ALA A 96 9.97 6.38 -6.12
C ALA A 96 9.43 4.95 -5.96
N GLY A 97 8.87 4.38 -7.04
CA GLY A 97 8.31 3.02 -7.01
C GLY A 97 9.38 1.95 -6.79
N ILE A 98 10.57 2.10 -7.36
CA ILE A 98 11.68 1.16 -7.13
C ILE A 98 12.14 1.20 -5.67
N ILE A 99 12.32 2.38 -5.09
CA ILE A 99 12.70 2.48 -3.67
C ILE A 99 11.60 1.89 -2.79
N GLU A 100 10.33 2.12 -3.12
CA GLU A 100 9.19 1.58 -2.37
C GLU A 100 9.19 0.04 -2.33
N LEU A 101 9.69 -0.66 -3.36
CA LEU A 101 9.73 -2.13 -3.41
C LEU A 101 10.50 -2.80 -2.27
N ILE A 102 11.16 -2.06 -1.37
CA ILE A 102 11.68 -2.59 -0.11
C ILE A 102 10.59 -2.91 0.92
N TYR A 103 9.35 -2.44 0.75
CA TYR A 103 8.24 -2.65 1.70
C TYR A 103 7.99 -4.12 2.07
N PRO A 104 8.17 -5.15 1.21
CA PRO A 104 7.98 -6.54 1.61
C PRO A 104 8.90 -6.96 2.75
N LEU A 105 10.11 -6.38 2.85
CA LEU A 105 11.02 -6.61 3.98
C LEU A 105 10.42 -6.09 5.29
N PHE A 106 9.81 -4.91 5.24
CA PHE A 106 9.11 -4.33 6.38
C PHE A 106 7.84 -5.10 6.72
N THR A 107 7.08 -5.59 5.72
CA THR A 107 5.92 -6.47 5.95
C THR A 107 6.31 -7.75 6.69
N ILE A 108 7.41 -8.39 6.28
CA ILE A 108 7.95 -9.57 6.96
C ILE A 108 8.35 -9.23 8.40
N PHE A 109 9.06 -8.12 8.59
CA PHE A 109 9.49 -7.68 9.91
C PHE A 109 8.31 -7.40 10.85
N PHE A 110 7.30 -6.65 10.40
CA PHE A 110 6.16 -6.29 11.25
C PHE A 110 5.23 -7.47 11.53
N THR A 111 5.03 -8.39 10.58
CA THR A 111 4.22 -9.59 10.82
C THR A 111 4.88 -10.51 11.85
N TRP A 112 6.20 -10.66 11.79
CA TRP A 112 6.96 -11.38 12.81
C TRP A 112 6.98 -10.65 14.16
N PHE A 113 7.29 -9.35 14.18
CA PHE A 113 7.52 -8.61 15.43
C PHE A 113 6.24 -8.24 16.18
N LEU A 114 5.19 -7.81 15.48
CA LEU A 114 3.95 -7.35 16.11
C LEU A 114 2.93 -8.48 16.30
N PHE A 115 2.82 -9.35 15.30
CA PHE A 115 1.78 -10.40 15.27
C PHE A 115 2.32 -11.80 15.60
N HIS A 116 3.62 -11.94 15.80
CA HIS A 116 4.28 -13.22 16.10
C HIS A 116 4.03 -14.30 15.03
N GLU A 117 3.77 -13.87 13.79
CA GLU A 117 3.48 -14.77 12.67
C GLU A 117 4.79 -15.18 11.98
N LEU A 118 5.12 -16.47 12.05
CA LEU A 118 6.31 -17.04 11.42
C LEU A 118 6.02 -17.46 9.97
N HIS A 119 5.92 -16.46 9.09
CA HIS A 119 5.87 -16.67 7.64
C HIS A 119 7.26 -16.68 6.97
N VAL A 120 8.32 -16.55 7.78
CA VAL A 120 9.71 -16.45 7.31
C VAL A 120 10.31 -17.84 7.13
N ASN A 121 10.67 -18.17 5.90
CA ASN A 121 11.48 -19.33 5.56
C ASN A 121 12.70 -18.92 4.73
N LEU A 122 13.59 -19.88 4.45
CA LEU A 122 14.83 -19.59 3.71
C LEU A 122 14.58 -18.95 2.34
N ALA A 123 13.51 -19.34 1.64
CA ALA A 123 13.16 -18.76 0.34
C ALA A 123 12.75 -17.28 0.47
N VAL A 124 11.99 -16.94 1.51
CA VAL A 124 11.60 -15.54 1.80
C VAL A 124 12.82 -14.68 2.11
N ILE A 125 13.79 -15.21 2.87
CA ILE A 125 15.04 -14.50 3.18
C ILE A 125 15.86 -14.25 1.91
N ILE A 126 16.08 -15.28 1.11
CA ILE A 126 16.85 -15.17 -0.15
C ILE A 126 16.17 -14.20 -1.13
N GLY A 127 14.84 -14.33 -1.30
CA GLY A 127 14.06 -13.44 -2.14
C GLY A 127 14.10 -11.99 -1.65
N GLY A 128 14.00 -11.77 -0.34
CA GLY A 128 14.14 -10.45 0.27
C GLY A 128 15.51 -9.82 0.00
N ILE A 129 16.59 -10.58 0.10
CA ILE A 129 17.95 -10.11 -0.25
C ILE A 129 18.02 -9.70 -1.72
N PHE A 130 17.41 -10.47 -2.63
CA PHE A 130 17.39 -10.12 -4.05
C PHE A 130 16.53 -8.90 -4.36
N ILE A 131 15.39 -8.72 -3.68
CA ILE A 131 14.61 -7.49 -3.77
C ILE A 131 15.48 -6.30 -3.36
N PHE A 132 16.11 -6.37 -2.18
CA PHE A 132 16.94 -5.28 -1.68
C PHE A 132 18.11 -4.96 -2.63
N ALA A 133 18.83 -5.98 -3.08
CA ALA A 133 19.94 -5.82 -4.02
C ALA A 133 19.47 -5.20 -5.35
N GLY A 134 18.33 -5.65 -5.88
CA GLY A 134 17.72 -5.08 -7.08
C GLY A 134 17.38 -3.60 -6.92
N VAL A 135 16.74 -3.23 -5.81
CA VAL A 135 16.41 -1.82 -5.51
C VAL A 135 17.68 -0.97 -5.43
N VAL A 136 18.74 -1.43 -4.75
CA VAL A 136 20.01 -0.71 -4.65
C VAL A 136 20.65 -0.52 -6.02
N ILE A 137 20.72 -1.57 -6.85
CA ILE A 137 21.32 -1.48 -8.19
C ILE A 137 20.59 -0.45 -9.05
N ILE A 138 19.26 -0.50 -9.07
CA ILE A 138 18.47 0.41 -9.91
C ILE A 138 18.52 1.83 -9.37
N SER A 139 18.58 2.03 -8.06
CA SER A 139 18.67 3.36 -7.44
C SER A 139 20.00 4.08 -7.71
N LEU A 140 21.04 3.34 -8.12
CA LEU A 140 22.35 3.88 -8.51
C LEU A 140 22.44 4.27 -9.99
N ALA A 141 21.45 3.89 -10.82
CA ALA A 141 21.38 4.22 -12.23
C ALA A 141 20.80 5.62 -12.46
#